data_AF-A0A1B7X128-F1
#
_entry.id   AF-A0A1B7X128-F1
#
_cell.length_a   1.000
_cell.length_b   1.000
_cell.length_c   1.000
_cell.angle_alpha   90.00
_cell.angle_beta   90.00
_cell.angle_gamma   90.00
#
_symmetry.space_group_name_H-M   'P 1'
#
loop_
_entity.id
_entity.type
_entity.pdbx_description
1 polymer ?
#
loop_
_entity_poly.entity_id
_entity_poly.type
_entity_poly.pdbx_seq_one_letter_code
_entity_poly.pdbx_strand_id
1 'polypeptide(L)' 'MQTEKISISLPTSLMQFVENYKISKRCKSRSQVIELALDLLRNQELEQAYREASAENDPNWEITIGDGLTDETW' A
#
# COMPACT_ATOMS: atom_id res chain seq x y z
N MET A 1 -4.73 1.75 20.03
CA MET A 1 -3.72 2.42 19.19
C MET A 1 -3.55 3.83 19.72
N GLN A 2 -2.31 4.30 19.89
CA GLN A 2 -2.05 5.69 20.25
C GLN A 2 -2.30 6.56 19.02
N THR A 3 -2.93 7.74 19.22
CA THR A 3 -3.27 8.66 18.14
C THR A 3 -2.59 9.99 18.41
N GLU A 4 -1.73 10.41 17.48
CA GLU A 4 -1.07 11.72 17.52
C GLU A 4 -1.88 12.74 16.72
N LYS A 5 -1.99 13.95 17.25
CA LYS A 5 -2.67 15.06 16.57
C LYS A 5 -1.67 15.88 15.78
N ILE A 6 -1.94 16.07 14.50
CA ILE A 6 -1.17 16.96 13.63
C ILE A 6 -1.98 18.20 13.27
N SER A 7 -1.30 19.35 13.22
CA SER A 7 -1.85 20.58 12.67
C SER A 7 -1.06 20.94 11.42
N ILE A 8 -1.73 21.03 10.28
CA ILE A 8 -1.11 21.30 8.98
C ILE A 8 -1.91 22.36 8.24
N SER A 9 -1.20 23.17 7.46
CA SER A 9 -1.82 24.10 6.51
C SER A 9 -1.78 23.48 5.12
N LEU A 10 -2.93 23.46 4.45
CA LEU A 10 -3.06 22.94 3.09
C LEU A 10 -3.63 24.03 2.17
N PRO A 11 -3.18 24.10 0.90
CA PRO A 11 -3.82 24.93 -0.11
C PRO A 11 -5.34 24.67 -0.19
N THR A 12 -6.10 25.72 -0.49
CA THR A 12 -7.56 25.65 -0.58
C THR A 12 -8.03 24.58 -1.56
N SER A 13 -7.33 24.39 -2.68
CA SER A 13 -7.63 23.37 -3.68
C SER A 13 -7.53 21.94 -3.12
N LEU A 14 -6.51 21.65 -2.30
CA LEU A 14 -6.37 20.36 -1.65
C LEU A 14 -7.43 20.14 -0.57
N MET A 15 -7.77 21.18 0.18
CA MET A 15 -8.87 21.10 1.15
C MET A 15 -10.22 20.83 0.47
N GLN A 16 -10.49 21.45 -0.67
CA GLN A 16 -11.68 21.16 -1.48
C GLN A 16 -11.69 19.72 -1.97
N PHE A 17 -10.54 19.21 -2.43
CA PHE A 17 -10.40 17.81 -2.80
C PHE A 17 -10.73 16.88 -1.63
N VAL A 18 -10.17 17.14 -0.43
CA VAL A 18 -10.44 16.34 0.77
C VAL A 18 -11.93 16.32 1.11
N GLU A 19 -12.61 17.47 1.06
CA GLU A 19 -14.05 17.54 1.34
C GLU A 19 -14.89 16.78 0.30
N ASN A 20 -14.58 16.92 -0.99
CA ASN A 20 -15.27 16.21 -2.06
C ASN A 20 -15.04 14.69 -1.98
N TYR A 21 -13.81 14.27 -1.69
CA TYR A 21 -13.44 12.87 -1.54
C TYR A 21 -14.14 12.25 -0.33
N LYS A 22 -14.19 12.99 0.79
CA LYS A 22 -14.92 12.57 2.00
C LYS A 22 -16.38 12.27 1.70
N ILE A 23 -17.07 13.15 0.96
CA ILE A 23 -18.48 12.97 0.61
C ILE A 23 -18.65 11.80 -0.37
N SER A 24 -17.90 11.80 -1.47
CA SER A 24 -18.04 10.80 -2.54
C SER A 24 -17.72 9.37 -2.08
N LYS A 25 -16.75 9.20 -1.18
CA LYS A 25 -16.37 7.90 -0.61
C LYS A 25 -16.99 7.61 0.75
N ARG A 26 -17.88 8.48 1.23
CA ARG A 26 -18.57 8.37 2.54
C ARG A 26 -17.60 8.19 3.72
N CYS A 27 -16.47 8.87 3.67
CA CYS A 27 -15.53 8.91 4.79
C CYS A 27 -16.15 9.70 5.96
N LYS A 28 -15.88 9.25 7.18
CA LYS A 28 -16.40 9.81 8.43
C LYS A 28 -15.79 11.17 8.77
N SER A 29 -14.55 11.41 8.36
CA SER A 29 -13.80 12.62 8.70
C SER A 29 -12.76 12.96 7.64
N ARG A 30 -12.22 14.18 7.72
CA ARG A 30 -11.06 14.59 6.90
C ARG A 30 -9.84 13.74 7.26
N SER A 31 -9.63 13.47 8.55
CA SER A 31 -8.55 12.61 9.02
C SER A 31 -8.60 11.23 8.36
N GLN A 32 -9.78 10.64 8.19
CA GLN A 32 -9.90 9.35 7.49
C GLN A 32 -9.47 9.44 6.03
N VAL A 33 -9.76 10.55 5.33
CA VAL A 33 -9.28 10.76 3.96
C VAL A 33 -7.75 10.87 3.92
N ILE A 34 -7.16 11.55 4.90
CA ILE A 34 -5.70 11.67 5.02
C ILE A 34 -5.07 10.31 5.38
N GLU A 35 -5.65 9.53 6.29
CA GLU A 35 -5.22 8.16 6.60
C GLU A 35 -5.21 7.28 5.34
N LEU A 36 -6.30 7.29 4.57
CA LEU A 36 -6.38 6.59 3.28
C LEU A 36 -5.29 7.04 2.30
N ALA A 37 -5.02 8.34 2.21
CA ALA A 37 -3.96 8.85 1.35
C ALA A 37 -2.57 8.37 1.79
N LEU A 38 -2.30 8.34 3.09
CA LEU A 38 -1.04 7.83 3.65
C LEU A 38 -0.87 6.33 3.40
N ASP A 39 -1.94 5.53 3.56
CA ASP A 39 -1.89 4.11 3.23
C ASP A 39 -1.61 3.86 1.75
N LEU A 40 -2.18 4.69 0.86
CA LEU A 40 -1.89 4.62 -0.57
C LEU A 40 -0.43 4.94 -0.87
N LEU A 41 0.17 5.96 -0.21
CA LEU A 41 1.59 6.27 -0.37
C LEU A 41 2.47 5.10 0.09
N ARG A 42 2.16 4.48 1.23
CA ARG A 42 2.88 3.30 1.74
C ARG A 42 2.79 2.12 0.77
N ASN A 43 1.62 1.91 0.17
CA ASN A 43 1.43 0.85 -0.81
C ASN A 43 2.22 1.11 -2.09
N GLN A 44 2.36 2.37 -2.51
CA GLN A 44 3.19 2.74 -3.67
C GLN A 44 4.67 2.47 -3.40
N GLU A 45 5.17 2.84 -2.21
CA GLU A 45 6.55 2.53 -1.81
C GLU A 45 6.78 1.01 -1.74
N LEU A 46 5.80 0.26 -1.23
CA LEU A 46 5.86 -1.19 -1.17
C LEU A 46 5.87 -1.82 -2.57
N GLU A 47 5.03 -1.35 -3.49
CA GLU A 47 5.02 -1.82 -4.88
C GLU A 47 6.38 -1.58 -5.54
N GLN A 48 6.97 -0.41 -5.33
CA GLN A 48 8.30 -0.08 -5.85
C GLN A 48 9.38 -1.01 -5.28
N ALA A 49 9.36 -1.24 -3.97
CA ALA A 49 10.30 -2.16 -3.32
C ALA A 49 10.18 -3.60 -3.85
N TYR A 50 8.94 -4.09 -4.05
CA TYR A 50 8.73 -5.41 -4.66
C TYR A 50 9.22 -5.48 -6.10
N ARG A 51 9.02 -4.41 -6.88
CA ARG A 51 9.50 -4.34 -8.26
C ARG A 51 11.03 -4.42 -8.31
N GLU A 52 11.71 -3.68 -7.44
CA GLU A 52 13.17 -3.72 -7.33
C GLU A 52 13.67 -5.09 -6.88
N ALA A 53 13.09 -5.65 -5.81
CA ALA A 53 13.44 -6.98 -5.32
C ALA A 53 13.21 -8.08 -6.38
N SER A 54 12.14 -7.98 -7.17
CA SER A 54 11.86 -8.94 -8.24
C SER A 54 12.90 -8.92 -9.37
N ALA A 55 13.58 -7.77 -9.58
CA ALA A 55 14.66 -7.67 -10.55
C ALA A 55 15.94 -8.40 -10.10
N GLU A 56 16.10 -8.64 -8.81
CA GLU A 56 17.21 -9.38 -8.21
C GLU A 56 16.92 -10.89 -8.07
N ASN A 57 15.85 -11.39 -8.69
CA ASN A 57 15.46 -12.80 -8.60
C ASN A 57 16.55 -13.71 -9.17
N ASP A 58 17.02 -14.69 -8.36
CA ASP A 58 18.03 -15.67 -8.78
C ASP A 58 17.36 -16.85 -9.51
N PRO A 59 17.61 -17.03 -10.82
CA PRO A 59 17.02 -18.12 -11.61
C PRO A 59 17.40 -19.52 -11.10
N ASN A 60 18.44 -19.66 -10.28
CA ASN A 60 18.82 -20.95 -9.71
C ASN A 60 17.73 -21.54 -8.81
N TRP A 61 16.82 -20.72 -8.27
CA TRP A 61 15.68 -21.20 -7.49
C TRP A 61 14.62 -21.91 -8.34
N GLU A 62 14.59 -21.70 -9.66
CA GLU A 62 13.61 -22.33 -10.56
C GLU A 62 13.67 -23.86 -10.52
N ILE A 63 14.85 -24.44 -10.22
CA ILE A 63 15.02 -25.90 -10.13
C ILE A 63 14.18 -26.52 -8.99
N THR A 64 13.83 -25.74 -7.97
CA THR A 64 13.11 -26.20 -6.77
C THR A 64 11.59 -26.06 -6.88
N ILE A 65 11.07 -25.47 -7.98
CA ILE A 65 9.64 -25.21 -8.15
C ILE A 65 8.79 -26.50 -8.11
N GLY A 66 9.38 -27.62 -8.52
CA GLY A 66 8.74 -28.93 -8.58
C GLY A 66 8.85 -29.77 -7.30
N ASP A 67 9.63 -29.33 -6.31
CA ASP A 67 9.95 -30.13 -5.13
C ASP A 67 8.68 -30.40 -4.30
N GLY A 68 8.40 -31.68 -4.01
CA GLY A 68 7.22 -32.10 -3.24
C GLY A 68 5.88 -32.08 -4.00
N LEU A 69 5.88 -31.77 -5.31
CA LEU A 69 4.67 -31.85 -6.16
C LEU A 69 4.45 -33.22 -6.78
N THR A 70 5.50 -34.04 -6.90
CA THR A 70 5.37 -35.46 -7.28
C THR A 70 5.11 -36.29 -6.03
N ASP A 71 4.05 -37.11 -6.08
CA ASP A 71 3.73 -38.06 -5.01
C ASP A 71 4.86 -39.10 -4.95
N GLU A 72 5.70 -39.01 -3.93
CA GLU A 72 6.76 -39.99 -3.64
C GLU A 72 6.12 -41.27 -3.08
N THR A 73 5.24 -41.87 -3.86
CA THR A 73 4.60 -43.16 -3.55
C THR A 73 5.61 -44.27 -3.83
N TRP A 74 6.46 -44.52 -2.83
CA TRP A 74 7.19 -45.77 -2.67
C TRP A 74 6.27 -46.88 -2.16
#